data_AF-A0A081EV39-F1
#
_entry.id   AF-A0A081EV39-F1
#
_cell.length_a   1.000
_cell.length_b   1.000
_cell.length_c   1.000
_cell.angle_alpha   90.00
_cell.angle_beta   90.00
_cell.angle_gamma   90.00
#
_symmetry.space_group_name_H-M   'P 1'
#
loop_
_entity.id
_entity.type
_entity.pdbx_description
1 polymer ?
#
loop_
_entity_poly.entity_id
_entity_poly.type
_entity_poly.pdbx_seq_one_letter_code
_entity_poly.pdbx_strand_id
1 'polypeptide(L)'
;MPAFSPFGIVLFALQAAVGYAAYRSLSGAGPAAVVVGVCVTLLGVGVLFEAGLIAALVVDLAALGLAAVARTRVDAGLTRT
;
A
#
# COMPACT_ATOMS: atom_id res chain seq x y z
N MET A 1 11.07 -0.10 29.63
CA MET A 1 10.85 -1.11 28.57
C MET A 1 9.84 -0.50 27.61
N PRO A 2 10.10 -0.33 26.31
CA PRO A 2 9.08 0.19 25.41
C PRO A 2 7.96 -0.86 25.35
N ALA A 3 6.79 -0.53 25.89
CA ALA A 3 5.62 -1.37 25.79
C ALA A 3 5.13 -1.29 24.34
N PHE A 4 5.51 -2.27 23.53
CA PHE A 4 4.87 -2.45 22.23
C PHE A 4 3.40 -2.76 22.47
N SER A 5 2.53 -1.80 22.15
CA SER A 5 1.10 -2.02 22.22
C SER A 5 0.72 -3.07 21.16
N PRO A 6 0.07 -4.18 21.54
CA PRO A 6 -0.38 -5.19 20.57
C PRO A 6 -1.29 -4.57 19.51
N PHE A 7 -2.02 -3.50 19.86
CA PHE A 7 -2.83 -2.74 18.91
C PHE A 7 -1.97 -2.06 17.84
N GLY A 8 -0.84 -1.45 18.20
CA GLY A 8 0.08 -0.84 17.25
C GLY A 8 0.70 -1.86 16.29
N ILE A 9 1.00 -3.08 16.77
CA ILE A 9 1.50 -4.18 15.94
C ILE A 9 0.45 -4.60 14.90
N VAL A 10 -0.81 -4.75 15.31
CA VAL A 10 -1.91 -5.10 14.41
C VAL A 10 -2.09 -4.04 13.33
N LEU A 11 -2.07 -2.76 13.71
CA LEU A 11 -2.21 -1.68 12.74
C LEU A 11 -1.01 -1.60 11.79
N PHE A 12 0.21 -1.83 12.28
CA PHE A 12 1.39 -1.93 11.41
C PHE A 12 1.29 -3.09 10.43
N ALA A 13 0.82 -4.26 10.88
CA ALA A 13 0.58 -5.41 10.02
C ALA A 13 -0.50 -5.12 8.97
N LEU A 14 -1.54 -4.35 9.32
CA LEU A 14 -2.56 -3.89 8.38
C LEU A 14 -1.94 -3.03 7.27
N GLN A 15 -1.06 -2.09 7.62
CA GLN A 15 -0.35 -1.25 6.65
C GLN A 15 0.53 -2.07 5.71
N ALA A 16 1.24 -3.08 6.24
CA ALA A 16 2.01 -4.01 5.43
C ALA A 16 1.13 -4.83 4.46
N ALA A 17 -0.07 -5.23 4.89
CA ALA A 17 -1.01 -5.94 4.04
C ALA A 17 -1.52 -5.06 2.87
N VAL A 18 -1.76 -3.77 3.11
CA VAL A 18 -2.14 -2.80 2.07
C VAL A 18 -1.01 -2.62 1.06
N GLY A 19 0.22 -2.43 1.52
CA GLY A 19 1.38 -2.33 0.63
C GLY A 19 1.62 -3.60 -0.19
N TYR A 20 1.43 -4.79 0.41
CA TYR A 20 1.47 -6.05 -0.30
C TYR A 20 0.36 -6.18 -1.35
N ALA A 21 -0.86 -5.71 -1.04
CA ALA A 21 -1.96 -5.69 -2.01
C ALA A 21 -1.68 -4.74 -3.18
N ALA A 22 -1.06 -3.57 -2.94
CA ALA A 22 -0.61 -2.66 -3.98
C ALA A 22 0.49 -3.29 -4.85
N TYR A 23 1.49 -3.94 -4.24
CA TYR A 23 2.52 -4.71 -4.95
C TYR A 23 1.91 -5.80 -5.83
N ARG A 24 1.02 -6.63 -5.27
CA ARG A 24 0.34 -7.70 -6.01
C ARG A 24 -0.50 -7.13 -7.15
N SER A 25 -1.12 -5.97 -6.96
CA SER A 25 -1.80 -5.23 -8.02
C SER A 25 -0.87 -4.88 -9.19
N LEU A 26 0.40 -4.63 -8.92
CA LEU A 26 1.37 -4.18 -9.91
C LEU A 26 2.39 -5.25 -10.31
N SER A 27 2.22 -6.52 -9.94
CA SER A 27 3.26 -7.54 -10.11
C SER A 27 3.74 -7.75 -11.56
N GLY A 28 2.95 -7.35 -12.57
CA GLY A 28 3.35 -7.34 -13.98
C GLY A 28 4.28 -6.19 -14.39
N ALA A 29 4.47 -5.17 -13.54
CA ALA A 29 5.27 -3.97 -13.81
C ALA A 29 6.75 -4.08 -13.40
N GLY A 30 7.20 -5.28 -13.00
CA GLY A 30 8.61 -5.53 -12.63
C GLY A 30 9.02 -4.91 -11.29
N PRO A 31 10.31 -4.56 -11.09
CA PRO A 31 10.84 -4.14 -9.79
C PRO A 31 10.21 -2.85 -9.25
N ALA A 32 9.62 -2.02 -10.11
CA ALA A 32 8.86 -0.84 -9.71
C ALA A 32 7.68 -1.18 -8.79
N ALA A 33 7.06 -2.35 -8.97
CA ALA A 33 5.94 -2.80 -8.13
C ALA A 33 6.35 -2.95 -6.66
N VAL A 34 7.55 -3.46 -6.41
CA VAL A 34 8.09 -3.66 -5.06
C VAL A 34 8.31 -2.32 -4.39
N VAL A 35 8.92 -1.37 -5.11
CA VAL A 35 9.14 0.00 -4.61
C VAL A 35 7.82 0.66 -4.25
N VAL A 36 6.80 0.54 -5.10
CA VAL A 36 5.46 1.09 -4.81
C VAL A 36 4.86 0.46 -3.54
N GLY A 37 4.91 -0.87 -3.39
CA GLY A 37 4.40 -1.54 -2.19
C GLY A 37 5.09 -1.07 -0.90
N VAL A 38 6.41 -0.87 -0.95
CA VAL A 38 7.19 -0.33 0.19
C VAL A 38 6.78 1.13 0.48
N CYS A 39 6.70 1.98 -0.55
CA CYS A 39 6.28 3.37 -0.39
C CYS A 39 4.86 3.50 0.19
N VAL A 40 3.91 2.68 -0.28
CA VAL A 40 2.53 2.66 0.24
C VAL A 40 2.52 2.26 1.71
N THR A 41 3.28 1.22 2.08
CA THR A 41 3.39 0.78 3.49
C THR A 41 3.93 1.90 4.38
N LEU A 42 5.04 2.55 3.96
CA LEU A 42 5.66 3.62 4.75
C LEU A 42 4.76 4.85 4.86
N LEU A 43 4.05 5.19 3.79
CA LEU A 43 3.08 6.29 3.77
C LEU A 43 1.95 6.02 4.76
N GLY A 44 1.32 4.84 4.68
CA GLY A 44 0.21 4.47 5.56
C GLY A 44 0.63 4.40 7.02
N VAL A 45 1.83 3.88 7.31
CA VAL A 45 2.42 3.92 8.67
C VAL A 45 2.67 5.36 9.14
N GLY A 46 3.25 6.22 8.30
CA GLY A 46 3.50 7.62 8.66
C GLY A 46 2.21 8.36 9.00
N VAL A 47 1.19 8.24 8.14
CA VAL A 47 -0.13 8.85 8.34
C VAL A 47 -0.82 8.29 9.58
N LEU A 48 -0.69 6.99 9.83
CA LEU A 48 -1.26 6.36 11.02
C LEU A 48 -0.69 6.95 12.31
N PHE A 49 0.61 7.21 12.36
CA PHE A 49 1.26 7.79 13.54
C PHE A 49 1.02 9.30 13.66
N GLU A 50 0.92 10.03 12.56
CA GLU A 50 0.78 11.49 12.57
C GLU A 50 -0.69 11.96 12.68
N ALA A 51 -1.58 11.35 11.89
CA ALA A 51 -2.97 11.79 11.71
C ALA A 51 -4.01 10.76 12.22
N GLY A 52 -3.56 9.58 12.63
CA GLY A 52 -4.41 8.54 13.22
C GLY A 52 -5.07 7.61 12.21
N LEU A 53 -5.91 6.71 12.74
CA LEU A 53 -6.45 5.56 12.00
C LEU A 53 -7.33 5.93 10.81
N ILE A 54 -8.22 6.91 10.96
CA ILE A 54 -9.18 7.29 9.90
C ILE A 54 -8.42 7.85 8.70
N ALA A 55 -7.45 8.73 8.93
CA ALA A 55 -6.63 9.30 7.88
C ALA A 55 -5.83 8.21 7.14
N ALA A 56 -5.25 7.26 7.89
CA ALA A 56 -4.51 6.14 7.30
C ALA A 56 -5.42 5.29 6.39
N LEU A 57 -6.63 4.96 6.84
CA LEU A 57 -7.60 4.18 6.04
C LEU A 57 -8.00 4.88 4.74
N VAL A 58 -8.16 6.21 4.76
CA VAL A 58 -8.47 6.99 3.55
C VAL A 58 -7.31 6.92 2.55
N VAL A 59 -6.08 7.03 3.05
CA VAL A 59 -4.86 6.92 2.23
C VAL A 59 -4.71 5.51 1.66
N ASP A 60 -4.98 4.47 2.45
CA ASP A 60 -4.95 3.07 2.03
C ASP A 60 -5.93 2.80 0.89
N LEU A 61 -7.16 3.31 1.01
CA LEU A 61 -8.17 3.21 -0.05
C LEU A 61 -7.73 3.93 -1.33
N ALA A 62 -7.17 5.14 -1.21
CA ALA A 62 -6.67 5.88 -2.35
C ALA A 62 -5.51 5.14 -3.04
N ALA A 63 -4.57 4.61 -2.27
CA ALA A 63 -3.43 3.85 -2.78
C ALA A 63 -3.87 2.57 -3.52
N LEU A 64 -4.82 1.82 -2.96
CA LEU A 64 -5.39 0.64 -3.60
C LEU A 64 -6.14 0.99 -4.89
N GLY A 65 -6.93 2.08 -4.89
CA GLY A 65 -7.60 2.58 -6.08
C GLY A 65 -6.62 2.97 -7.19
N LEU A 66 -5.56 3.71 -6.84
CA LEU A 66 -4.48 4.06 -7.76
C LEU A 66 -3.76 2.83 -8.32
N ALA A 67 -3.45 1.85 -7.47
CA ALA A 67 -2.80 0.60 -7.90
C ALA A 67 -3.69 -0.21 -8.85
N ALA A 68 -5.00 -0.26 -8.60
CA ALA A 68 -5.97 -0.90 -9.49
C ALA A 68 -6.06 -0.20 -10.85
N VAL A 69 -6.09 1.13 -10.87
CA VAL A 69 -6.08 1.93 -12.12
C VAL A 69 -4.76 1.77 -12.88
N ALA A 70 -3.64 1.71 -12.17
CA ALA A 70 -2.34 1.49 -12.80
C ALA A 70 -2.27 0.09 -13.43
N ARG A 71 -2.80 -0.95 -12.76
CA ARG A 71 -2.91 -2.31 -13.33
C ARG A 71 -3.68 -2.31 -14.65
N THR A 72 -4.87 -1.69 -14.70
CA THR A 72 -5.67 -1.68 -15.94
C THR A 72 -4.94 -1.02 -17.11
N ARG A 73 -4.10 0.00 -16.84
CA ARG A 73 -3.25 0.62 -17.87
C ARG A 73 -2.13 -0.29 -18.33
N VAL A 74 -1.51 -1.06 -17.43
CA VAL A 74 -0.48 -2.05 -17.79
C VAL A 74 -1.09 -3.14 -18.68
N ASP A 75 -2.25 -3.67 -18.32
CA ASP A 75 -2.95 -4.70 -19.10
C ASP A 75 -3.37 -4.18 -20.50
N ALA A 76 -3.83 -2.92 -20.58
CA ALA A 76 -4.16 -2.27 -21.85
C ALA A 76 -2.93 -1.97 -22.73
N GLY A 77 -1.75 -1.78 -22.12
CA GLY A 77 -0.49 -1.60 -22.84
C GLY A 77 0.00 -2.91 -23.48
N LEU A 78 -0.09 -4.02 -22.74
CA LEU A 78 0.32 -5.35 -23.21
C LEU A 78 -0.55 -5.92 -24.34
N THR A 79 -1.82 -5.50 -24.44
CA THR A 79 -2.71 -5.91 -25.54
C THR A 79 -2.48 -5.17 -26.85
N ARG A 80 -1.70 -4.08 -26.85
CA ARG A 80 -1.37 -3.28 -28.04
C ARG A 80 -0.03 -3.63 -28.67
N THR A 81 0.80 -4.42 -27.98
CA THR A 81 2.10 -4.93 -28.45
C THR A 81 1.95 -6.36 -28.97
#